data_AF-A0A7S2ENW0-F1
#
_entry.id   AF-A0A7S2ENW0-F1
#
_cell.length_a   1.000
_cell.length_b   1.000
_cell.length_c   1.000
_cell.angle_alpha   90.00
_cell.angle_beta   90.00
_cell.angle_gamma   90.00
#
_symmetry.space_group_name_H-M   'P 1'
#
loop_
_entity.id
_entity.type
_entity.pdbx_description
1 polymer ?
#
loop_
_entity_poly.entity_id
_entity_poly.type
_entity_poly.pdbx_seq_one_letter_code
_entity_poly.pdbx_strand_id
1 'polypeptide(L)'
;LAMKTSYPHPEGIWTWGDSFRDASIVFLIRNPRWAIPSYHTMKWELDYPHYTTDSSGHLADTYTGRPPVTVWEHWRNGLHDESTPGNFAREVQRWGKFIDFWMNNGLRRYENGNPVLDSFCTTNMDNCQADLVISFEDMYGEDTGYATVEKLMDTLASAPATPAGEVMPSVEREAWACVYNETVTLRGSEMQWDNSNRDGHGPA
;
A
#
# COMPACT_ATOMS: atom_id res chain seq x y z
N LEU A 1 -1.55 -6.20 15.82
CA LEU A 1 -1.54 -5.19 14.73
C LEU A 1 -1.09 -5.87 13.44
N ALA A 2 -1.77 -5.61 12.33
CA ALA A 2 -1.35 -6.03 11.00
C ALA A 2 -1.12 -4.79 10.13
N MET A 3 0.08 -4.68 9.56
CA MET A 3 0.41 -3.66 8.57
C MET A 3 0.33 -4.31 7.19
N LYS A 4 -0.68 -3.96 6.38
CA LYS A 4 -0.80 -4.43 5.01
C LYS A 4 -0.25 -3.37 4.05
N THR A 5 0.90 -3.65 3.47
CA THR A 5 1.54 -2.81 2.45
C THR A 5 1.25 -3.34 1.05
N SER A 6 -0.03 -3.47 0.69
CA SER A 6 -0.39 -3.85 -0.68
C SER A 6 -0.74 -2.62 -1.51
N TYR A 7 -0.45 -2.69 -2.82
CA TYR A 7 -0.96 -1.74 -3.79
C TYR A 7 -2.49 -1.56 -3.58
N PRO A 8 -2.98 -0.33 -3.40
CA PRO A 8 -4.38 -0.03 -3.16
C PRO A 8 -5.23 -0.48 -4.35
N HIS A 9 -5.89 -1.63 -4.19
CA HIS A 9 -6.82 -2.16 -5.17
C HIS A 9 -8.20 -2.30 -4.53
N PRO A 10 -9.30 -1.89 -5.21
CA PRO A 10 -10.66 -2.17 -4.76
C PRO A 10 -11.03 -3.67 -4.73
N GLU A 11 -10.18 -4.52 -5.32
CA GLU A 11 -10.39 -5.97 -5.44
C GLU A 11 -9.62 -6.64 -4.31
N GLY A 12 -10.33 -7.43 -3.51
CA GLY A 12 -9.79 -8.13 -2.37
C GLY A 12 -10.67 -7.94 -1.15
N ILE A 13 -10.97 -9.05 -0.46
CA ILE A 13 -11.59 -8.96 0.86
C ILE A 13 -10.48 -8.57 1.82
N TRP A 14 -10.66 -7.43 2.49
CA TRP A 14 -9.79 -7.01 3.58
C TRP A 14 -10.06 -8.00 4.72
N THR A 15 -9.24 -9.04 4.82
CA THR A 15 -9.41 -10.07 5.84
C THR A 15 -8.11 -10.17 6.61
N TRP A 16 -8.11 -9.56 7.79
CA TRP A 16 -7.19 -9.96 8.84
C TRP A 16 -8.01 -10.04 10.12
N GLY A 17 -8.17 -11.25 10.65
CA GLY A 17 -9.15 -11.54 11.68
C GLY A 17 -10.59 -11.46 11.19
N ASP A 18 -11.53 -11.56 12.13
CA ASP A 18 -12.97 -11.61 11.85
C ASP A 18 -13.61 -10.21 11.72
N SER A 19 -12.87 -9.14 12.05
CA SER A 19 -13.36 -7.76 12.11
C SER A 19 -12.22 -6.73 12.12
N PHE A 20 -12.47 -5.54 11.59
CA PHE A 20 -11.60 -4.35 11.68
C PHE A 20 -12.16 -3.30 12.66
N ARG A 21 -13.12 -3.70 13.51
CA ARG A 21 -13.56 -2.88 14.64
C ARG A 21 -12.38 -2.60 15.56
N ASP A 22 -12.29 -1.37 16.03
CA ASP A 22 -11.19 -0.83 16.84
C ASP A 22 -9.81 -0.83 16.16
N ALA A 23 -9.71 -1.11 14.85
CA ALA A 23 -8.45 -1.09 14.13
C ALA A 23 -8.04 0.34 13.75
N SER A 24 -6.79 0.71 14.04
CA SER A 24 -6.20 1.93 13.47
C SER A 24 -5.78 1.71 12.02
N ILE A 25 -6.20 2.61 11.14
CA ILE A 25 -5.91 2.57 9.71
C ILE A 25 -4.94 3.69 9.35
N VAL A 26 -3.72 3.29 8.98
CA VAL A 26 -2.73 4.20 8.38
C VAL A 26 -2.73 3.98 6.88
N PHE A 27 -2.96 5.06 6.12
CA PHE A 27 -2.92 5.05 4.68
C PHE A 27 -1.60 5.65 4.16
N LEU A 28 -0.70 4.78 3.73
CA LEU A 28 0.60 5.14 3.14
C LEU A 28 0.48 5.17 1.61
N ILE A 29 0.59 6.35 1.02
CA ILE A 29 0.43 6.59 -0.42
C ILE A 29 1.81 6.73 -1.06
N ARG A 30 2.05 6.05 -2.17
CA ARG A 30 3.25 6.23 -3.00
C ARG A 30 2.88 6.93 -4.30
N ASN A 31 3.79 7.68 -4.91
CA ASN A 31 3.55 8.27 -6.22
C ASN A 31 3.16 7.18 -7.25
N PRO A 32 2.05 7.36 -8.02
CA PRO A 32 1.58 6.36 -8.97
C PRO A 32 2.59 6.04 -10.07
N ARG A 33 3.50 6.97 -10.39
CA ARG A 33 4.63 6.75 -11.31
C ARG A 33 5.48 5.54 -10.88
N TRP A 34 5.60 5.30 -9.58
CA TRP A 34 6.40 4.21 -9.01
C TRP A 34 5.53 3.05 -8.55
N ALA A 35 4.36 3.34 -7.99
CA ALA A 35 3.47 2.33 -7.44
C ALA A 35 2.91 1.38 -8.51
N ILE A 36 2.46 1.92 -9.67
CA ILE A 36 1.83 1.12 -10.72
C ILE A 36 2.81 0.13 -11.38
N PRO A 37 4.03 0.55 -11.79
CA PRO A 37 5.02 -0.41 -12.30
C PRO A 37 5.43 -1.46 -11.26
N SER A 38 5.53 -1.08 -9.98
CA SER A 38 5.83 -2.02 -8.90
C SER A 38 4.73 -3.07 -8.75
N TYR A 39 3.46 -2.64 -8.81
CA TYR A 39 2.30 -3.54 -8.80
C TYR A 39 2.27 -4.50 -9.99
N HIS A 40 2.56 -4.00 -11.19
CA HIS A 40 2.66 -4.85 -12.37
C HIS A 40 3.76 -5.91 -12.20
N THR A 41 4.92 -5.53 -11.68
CA THR A 41 6.04 -6.44 -11.42
C THR A 41 5.60 -7.55 -10.46
N MET A 42 4.99 -7.19 -9.33
CA MET A 42 4.46 -8.17 -8.37
C MET A 42 3.39 -9.08 -9.00
N LYS A 43 2.51 -8.55 -9.84
CA LYS A 43 1.51 -9.37 -10.55
C LYS A 43 2.14 -10.35 -11.52
N TRP A 44 3.20 -9.93 -12.22
CA TRP A 44 3.93 -10.80 -13.13
C TRP A 44 4.66 -11.92 -12.39
N GLU A 45 5.32 -11.60 -11.27
CA GLU A 45 6.00 -12.60 -10.43
C GLU A 45 5.03 -13.64 -9.85
N LEU A 46 3.79 -13.25 -9.59
CA LEU A 46 2.73 -14.14 -9.12
C LEU A 46 2.02 -14.92 -10.25
N ASP A 47 2.46 -14.76 -11.50
CA ASP A 47 1.82 -15.30 -12.71
C ASP A 47 0.36 -14.85 -12.90
N TYR A 48 0.08 -13.57 -12.62
CA TYR A 48 -1.23 -12.92 -12.77
C TYR A 48 -2.40 -13.76 -12.19
N PRO A 49 -2.32 -14.18 -10.92
CA PRO A 49 -3.23 -15.17 -10.39
C PRO A 49 -4.63 -14.57 -10.25
N HIS A 50 -5.65 -15.37 -10.60
CA HIS A 50 -7.05 -15.00 -10.41
C HIS A 50 -7.61 -15.49 -9.06
N TYR A 51 -6.95 -16.47 -8.44
CA TYR A 51 -7.37 -17.08 -7.19
C TYR A 51 -6.25 -17.06 -6.15
N THR A 52 -6.61 -17.00 -4.87
CA THR A 52 -5.67 -17.00 -3.75
C THR A 52 -4.78 -18.24 -3.73
N THR A 53 -5.32 -19.39 -4.14
CA THR A 53 -4.58 -20.66 -4.23
C THR A 53 -3.41 -20.57 -5.20
N ASP A 54 -3.62 -19.92 -6.34
CA ASP A 54 -2.62 -19.77 -7.39
C ASP A 54 -1.53 -18.80 -6.92
N SER A 55 -1.93 -17.66 -6.33
CA SER A 55 -0.97 -16.72 -5.73
C SER A 55 -0.13 -17.36 -4.62
N SER A 56 -0.71 -18.31 -3.87
CA SER A 56 0.01 -19.01 -2.80
C SER A 56 1.10 -19.93 -3.35
N GLY A 57 0.87 -20.50 -4.54
CA GLY A 57 1.86 -21.34 -5.23
C GLY A 57 3.08 -20.56 -5.71
N HIS A 58 2.92 -19.26 -5.98
CA HIS A 58 3.97 -18.37 -6.49
C HIS A 58 4.61 -17.46 -5.43
N LEU A 59 4.34 -17.70 -4.13
CA LEU A 59 4.93 -16.88 -3.06
C LEU A 59 6.46 -16.89 -3.09
N ALA A 60 7.06 -18.03 -3.43
CA ALA A 60 8.51 -18.17 -3.56
C ALA A 60 9.10 -17.37 -4.74
N ASP A 61 8.27 -17.01 -5.71
CA ASP A 61 8.64 -16.26 -6.91
C ASP A 61 8.51 -14.74 -6.70
N THR A 62 7.95 -14.28 -5.57
CA THR A 62 7.81 -12.86 -5.28
C THR A 62 9.15 -12.19 -5.00
N TYR A 63 9.32 -10.98 -5.52
CA TYR A 63 10.57 -10.21 -5.44
C TYR A 63 11.78 -10.96 -6.01
N THR A 64 11.61 -11.81 -7.02
CA THR A 64 12.69 -12.59 -7.66
C THR A 64 13.14 -12.03 -9.00
N GLY A 65 12.35 -11.15 -9.65
CA GLY A 65 12.68 -10.70 -11.00
C GLY A 65 11.86 -9.52 -11.50
N ARG A 66 12.37 -8.84 -12.53
CA ARG A 66 11.57 -7.88 -13.29
C ARG A 66 11.02 -8.50 -14.57
N PRO A 67 9.77 -8.17 -14.95
CA PRO A 67 9.26 -8.55 -16.26
C PRO A 67 10.09 -7.87 -17.37
N PRO A 68 10.26 -8.54 -18.52
CA PRO A 68 10.78 -7.89 -19.72
C PRO A 68 9.98 -6.62 -20.05
N VAL A 69 10.64 -5.59 -20.58
CA VAL A 69 9.99 -4.33 -20.97
C VAL A 69 8.84 -4.56 -21.94
N THR A 70 8.96 -5.54 -22.84
CA THR A 70 7.90 -5.93 -23.78
C THR A 70 6.64 -6.45 -23.09
N VAL A 71 6.78 -7.20 -22.00
CA VAL A 71 5.65 -7.66 -21.17
C VAL A 71 4.98 -6.47 -20.50
N TRP A 72 5.77 -5.54 -19.94
CA TRP A 72 5.23 -4.29 -19.40
C TRP A 72 4.49 -3.46 -20.46
N GLU A 73 5.06 -3.27 -21.64
CA GLU A 73 4.43 -2.50 -22.72
C GLU A 73 3.13 -3.17 -23.18
N HIS A 74 3.13 -4.49 -23.31
CA HIS A 74 1.94 -5.26 -23.64
C HIS A 74 0.86 -5.10 -22.58
N TRP A 75 1.20 -5.24 -21.29
CA TRP A 75 0.26 -5.00 -20.20
C TRP A 75 -0.24 -3.56 -20.17
N ARG A 76 0.67 -2.57 -20.20
CA ARG A 76 0.36 -1.14 -20.13
C ARG A 76 -0.62 -0.72 -21.22
N ASN A 77 -0.34 -1.17 -22.45
CA ASN A 77 -1.13 -0.87 -23.63
C ASN A 77 -2.30 -1.84 -23.82
N GLY A 78 -2.38 -2.93 -23.06
CA GLY A 78 -3.36 -4.01 -23.23
C GLY A 78 -4.78 -3.45 -23.19
N LEU A 79 -5.36 -3.28 -24.38
CA LEU A 79 -6.72 -2.87 -24.60
C LEU A 79 -7.61 -4.10 -24.40
N HIS A 80 -8.65 -3.98 -23.60
CA HIS A 80 -9.69 -5.01 -23.53
C HIS A 80 -10.57 -4.98 -24.80
N ASP A 81 -10.72 -3.79 -25.40
CA ASP A 81 -11.29 -3.52 -26.72
C ASP A 81 -10.85 -2.12 -27.21
N GLU A 82 -11.17 -1.74 -28.46
CA GLU A 82 -10.80 -0.43 -29.06
C GLU A 82 -11.34 0.79 -28.30
N SER A 83 -12.34 0.62 -27.44
CA SER A 83 -12.98 1.69 -26.66
C SER A 83 -12.53 1.74 -25.19
N THR A 84 -11.84 0.70 -24.70
CA THR A 84 -11.46 0.56 -23.31
C THR A 84 -10.04 1.08 -23.09
N PRO A 85 -9.81 2.03 -22.17
CA PRO A 85 -8.46 2.49 -21.87
C PRO A 85 -7.56 1.31 -21.45
N GLY A 86 -6.30 1.32 -21.91
CA GLY A 86 -5.32 0.28 -21.57
C GLY A 86 -5.14 0.11 -20.06
N ASN A 87 -4.61 -1.04 -19.64
CA ASN A 87 -4.55 -1.41 -18.21
C ASN A 87 -3.93 -0.31 -17.33
N PHE A 88 -2.90 0.40 -17.80
CA PHE A 88 -2.28 1.48 -17.01
C PHE A 88 -3.26 2.61 -16.68
N ALA A 89 -4.02 3.09 -17.66
CA ALA A 89 -5.00 4.15 -17.44
C ALA A 89 -6.14 3.68 -16.51
N ARG A 90 -6.55 2.41 -16.64
CA ARG A 90 -7.51 1.79 -15.73
C ARG A 90 -6.95 1.71 -14.29
N GLU A 91 -5.68 1.34 -14.13
CA GLU A 91 -5.03 1.30 -12.82
C GLU A 91 -4.87 2.69 -12.20
N VAL A 92 -4.53 3.73 -12.97
CA VAL A 92 -4.55 5.13 -12.49
C VAL A 92 -5.94 5.52 -12.00
N GLN A 93 -6.99 5.18 -12.74
CA GLN A 93 -8.37 5.47 -12.33
C GLN A 93 -8.75 4.71 -11.05
N ARG A 94 -8.37 3.43 -10.93
CA ARG A 94 -8.60 2.60 -9.73
C ARG A 94 -7.86 3.15 -8.52
N TRP A 95 -6.60 3.57 -8.71
CA TRP A 95 -5.80 4.22 -7.68
C TRP A 95 -6.48 5.49 -7.16
N GLY A 96 -6.93 6.37 -8.06
CA GLY A 96 -7.67 7.57 -7.68
C GLY A 96 -8.95 7.27 -6.91
N LYS A 97 -9.77 6.33 -7.40
CA LYS A 97 -11.00 5.89 -6.71
C LYS A 97 -10.72 5.33 -5.31
N PHE A 98 -9.58 4.66 -5.12
CA PHE A 98 -9.20 4.12 -3.83
C PHE A 98 -8.78 5.22 -2.84
N ILE A 99 -8.02 6.22 -3.30
CA ILE A 99 -7.72 7.39 -2.49
C ILE A 99 -9.03 8.11 -2.12
N ASP A 100 -9.90 8.36 -3.09
CA ASP A 100 -11.19 9.01 -2.85
C ASP A 100 -12.03 8.26 -1.81
N PHE A 101 -12.05 6.92 -1.85
CA PHE A 101 -12.75 6.12 -0.86
C PHE A 101 -12.30 6.44 0.57
N TRP A 102 -10.99 6.45 0.84
CA TRP A 102 -10.45 6.74 2.16
C TRP A 102 -10.60 8.21 2.56
N MET A 103 -10.48 9.13 1.60
CA MET A 103 -10.65 10.57 1.84
C MET A 103 -12.10 10.99 2.01
N ASN A 104 -13.07 10.16 1.59
CA ASN A 104 -14.51 10.42 1.71
C ASN A 104 -15.20 9.45 2.68
N ASN A 105 -14.54 9.04 3.77
CA ASN A 105 -15.14 8.23 4.84
C ASN A 105 -15.78 6.90 4.36
N GLY A 106 -15.17 6.25 3.37
CA GLY A 106 -15.64 4.98 2.81
C GLY A 106 -16.74 5.09 1.76
N LEU A 107 -17.03 6.30 1.27
CA LEU A 107 -18.01 6.51 0.22
C LEU A 107 -17.44 6.11 -1.14
N ARG A 108 -18.13 5.21 -1.83
CA ARG A 108 -17.85 4.85 -3.21
C ARG A 108 -18.74 5.63 -4.15
N ARG A 109 -18.15 6.20 -5.21
CA ARG A 109 -18.89 6.81 -6.33
C ARG A 109 -19.02 5.77 -7.44
N TYR A 110 -20.24 5.29 -7.65
CA TYR A 110 -20.58 4.47 -8.81
C TYR A 110 -20.88 5.36 -10.02
N GLU A 111 -21.09 4.75 -11.19
CA GLU A 111 -21.30 5.45 -12.47
C GLU A 111 -22.52 6.40 -12.47
N ASN A 112 -23.47 6.20 -11.56
CA ASN A 112 -24.62 7.07 -11.35
C ASN A 112 -24.34 8.31 -10.46
N GLY A 113 -23.10 8.51 -10.02
CA GLY A 113 -22.61 9.73 -9.35
C GLY A 113 -22.99 9.88 -7.88
N ASN A 114 -23.93 9.08 -7.37
CA ASN A 114 -24.32 9.13 -5.97
C ASN A 114 -23.31 8.39 -5.09
N PRO A 115 -22.78 9.03 -4.03
CA PRO A 115 -21.92 8.36 -3.07
C PRO A 115 -22.74 7.34 -2.28
N VAL A 116 -22.24 6.11 -2.21
CA VAL A 116 -22.83 5.02 -1.43
C VAL A 116 -21.78 4.52 -0.46
N LEU A 117 -22.16 4.37 0.81
CA LEU A 117 -21.26 3.80 1.82
C LEU A 117 -21.01 2.33 1.52
N ASP A 118 -19.74 1.93 1.51
CA ASP A 118 -19.38 0.56 1.20
C ASP A 118 -19.88 -0.42 2.29
N SER A 119 -20.34 -1.61 1.88
CA SER A 119 -20.89 -2.57 2.82
C SER A 119 -19.82 -3.11 3.78
N PHE A 120 -18.55 -3.20 3.36
CA PHE A 120 -17.48 -3.60 4.26
C PHE A 120 -17.27 -2.58 5.37
N CYS A 121 -17.39 -1.28 5.05
CA CYS A 121 -17.34 -0.21 6.05
C CYS A 121 -18.42 -0.37 7.11
N THR A 122 -19.66 -0.68 6.71
CA THR A 122 -20.77 -0.77 7.65
C THR A 122 -20.73 -2.04 8.49
N THR A 123 -20.25 -3.15 7.93
CA THR A 123 -20.26 -4.43 8.63
C THR A 123 -19.02 -4.65 9.50
N ASN A 124 -17.84 -4.24 9.01
CA ASN A 124 -16.56 -4.71 9.54
C ASN A 124 -15.70 -3.61 10.18
N MET A 125 -16.10 -2.34 10.08
CA MET A 125 -15.36 -1.21 10.64
C MET A 125 -16.27 -0.33 11.51
N ASP A 126 -15.72 0.38 12.48
CA ASP A 126 -16.48 1.36 13.26
C ASP A 126 -16.60 2.70 12.55
N ASN A 127 -15.54 3.08 11.83
CA ASN A 127 -15.54 4.16 10.86
C ASN A 127 -14.69 3.73 9.65
N CYS A 128 -14.97 4.29 8.48
CA CYS A 128 -14.16 4.06 7.28
C CYS A 128 -13.27 5.27 7.01
N GLN A 129 -12.54 5.70 8.03
CA GLN A 129 -11.63 6.82 7.95
C GLN A 129 -10.23 6.33 8.29
N ALA A 130 -9.23 6.84 7.56
CA ALA A 130 -7.85 6.63 7.95
C ALA A 130 -7.52 7.55 9.14
N ASP A 131 -6.88 7.01 10.17
CA ASP A 131 -6.36 7.78 11.30
C ASP A 131 -5.18 8.67 10.87
N LEU A 132 -4.44 8.20 9.87
CA LEU A 132 -3.31 8.92 9.30
C LEU A 132 -3.21 8.66 7.80
N VAL A 133 -3.05 9.73 7.02
CA VAL A 133 -2.70 9.66 5.60
C VAL A 133 -1.33 10.29 5.41
N ILE A 134 -0.36 9.52 4.92
CA ILE A 134 1.02 9.97 4.71
C ILE A 134 1.52 9.54 3.34
N SER A 135 2.44 10.32 2.80
CA SER A 135 3.15 10.00 1.56
C SER A 135 4.42 9.23 1.89
N PHE A 136 4.67 8.14 1.15
CA PHE A 136 5.94 7.40 1.21
C PHE A 136 7.09 8.33 0.89
N GLU A 137 6.99 9.15 -0.15
CA GLU A 137 8.04 10.08 -0.54
C GLU A 137 8.34 11.12 0.55
N ASP A 138 7.35 11.54 1.33
CA ASP A 138 7.55 12.50 2.43
C ASP A 138 8.34 11.88 3.58
N MET A 139 8.17 10.59 3.88
CA MET A 139 8.91 9.88 4.94
C MET A 139 10.43 9.87 4.72
N TYR A 140 10.87 10.12 3.49
CA TYR A 140 12.27 10.09 3.07
C TYR A 140 12.82 11.44 2.66
N GLY A 141 11.98 12.49 2.66
CA GLY A 141 12.39 13.84 2.32
C GLY A 141 13.36 14.39 3.38
N GLU A 142 14.39 15.10 2.95
CA GLU A 142 15.39 15.69 3.86
C GLU A 142 14.73 16.62 4.88
N ASP A 143 13.73 17.40 4.44
CA ASP A 143 13.03 18.37 5.29
C ASP A 143 11.74 17.81 5.93
N THR A 144 11.13 16.78 5.34
CA THR A 144 9.80 16.28 5.73
C THR A 144 9.81 14.90 6.40
N GLY A 145 10.90 14.15 6.29
CA GLY A 145 10.94 12.74 6.65
C GLY A 145 10.79 12.48 8.14
N TYR A 146 11.61 13.11 8.98
CA TYR A 146 11.51 12.91 10.44
C TYR A 146 10.13 13.30 10.96
N ALA A 147 9.61 14.46 10.55
CA ALA A 147 8.29 14.91 10.98
C ALA A 147 7.15 13.98 10.52
N THR A 148 7.29 13.36 9.34
CA THR A 148 6.31 12.39 8.83
C THR A 148 6.39 11.06 9.60
N VAL A 149 7.61 10.59 9.90
CA VAL A 149 7.83 9.39 10.72
C VAL A 149 7.36 9.61 12.16
N GLU A 150 7.62 10.77 12.75
CA GLU A 150 7.14 11.12 14.10
C GLU A 150 5.60 11.06 14.17
N LYS A 151 4.90 11.64 13.18
CA LYS A 151 3.43 11.54 13.09
C LYS A 151 2.95 10.09 13.03
N LEU A 152 3.62 9.26 12.23
CA LEU A 152 3.32 7.83 12.15
C LEU A 152 3.48 7.16 13.51
N MET A 153 4.60 7.39 14.19
CA MET A 153 4.89 6.79 15.49
C MET A 153 3.93 7.28 16.57
N ASP A 154 3.56 8.56 16.57
CA ASP A 154 2.54 9.11 17.47
C ASP A 154 1.17 8.46 17.21
N THR A 155 0.75 8.29 15.95
CA THR A 155 -0.49 7.58 15.62
C THR A 155 -0.45 6.14 16.12
N LEU A 156 0.64 5.41 15.88
CA LEU A 156 0.79 4.01 16.32
C LEU A 156 0.84 3.88 17.85
N ALA A 157 1.46 4.83 18.56
CA ALA A 157 1.49 4.86 20.02
C ALA A 157 0.12 5.19 20.64
N SER A 158 -0.71 5.95 19.92
CA SER A 158 -2.08 6.28 20.34
C SER A 158 -3.11 5.20 19.99
N ALA A 159 -2.73 4.22 19.16
CA ALA A 159 -3.63 3.16 18.73
C ALA A 159 -4.11 2.35 19.95
N PRO A 160 -5.41 1.99 20.01
CA PRO A 160 -5.93 1.20 21.12
C PRO A 160 -5.18 -0.13 21.21
N ALA A 161 -4.96 -0.58 22.45
CA ALA A 161 -4.44 -1.91 22.70
C ALA A 161 -5.35 -2.96 22.03
N THR A 162 -4.78 -4.09 21.63
CA THR A 162 -5.60 -5.19 21.10
C THR A 162 -6.70 -5.58 22.10
N PRO A 163 -7.75 -6.30 21.69
CA PRO A 163 -8.75 -6.83 22.63
C PRO A 163 -8.14 -7.66 23.79
N ALA A 164 -6.93 -8.19 23.59
CA ALA A 164 -6.14 -8.91 24.61
C ALA A 164 -5.28 -8.00 25.51
N GLY A 165 -5.36 -6.67 25.35
CA GLY A 165 -4.59 -5.68 26.10
C GLY A 165 -3.13 -5.52 25.64
N GLU A 166 -2.75 -6.12 24.51
CA GLU A 166 -1.39 -6.02 24.00
C GLU A 166 -1.17 -4.65 23.36
N VAL A 167 -0.15 -3.93 23.85
CA VAL A 167 0.34 -2.69 23.25
C VAL A 167 1.44 -3.04 22.26
N MET A 168 1.51 -2.33 21.14
CA MET A 168 2.59 -2.52 20.18
C MET A 168 3.94 -2.23 20.84
N PRO A 169 4.94 -3.12 20.72
CA PRO A 169 6.30 -2.78 21.06
C PRO A 169 6.76 -1.62 20.16
N SER A 170 6.91 -0.43 20.74
CA SER A 170 7.42 0.74 20.05
C SER A 170 8.81 1.07 20.58
N VAL A 171 9.61 1.71 19.72
CA VAL A 171 10.85 2.35 20.16
C VAL A 171 10.48 3.50 21.10
N GLU A 172 11.24 3.70 22.17
CA GLU A 172 11.05 4.84 23.08
C GLU A 172 11.17 6.16 22.31
N ARG A 173 10.37 7.16 22.68
CA ARG A 173 10.24 8.42 21.93
C ARG A 173 11.59 9.12 21.76
N GLU A 174 12.44 9.07 22.78
CA GLU A 174 13.76 9.69 22.79
C GLU A 174 14.72 9.06 21.75
N ALA A 175 14.45 7.82 21.33
CA ALA A 175 15.27 7.12 20.34
C ALA A 175 14.79 7.29 18.89
N TRP A 176 13.61 7.89 18.64
CA TRP A 176 13.06 8.01 17.28
C TRP A 176 13.97 8.78 16.33
N ALA A 177 14.51 9.92 16.77
CA ALA A 177 15.43 10.72 15.95
C ALA A 177 16.72 9.95 15.60
N CYS A 178 17.24 9.17 16.54
CA CYS A 178 18.40 8.33 16.33
C CYS A 178 18.12 7.24 15.29
N VAL A 179 17.03 6.49 15.46
CA VAL A 179 16.62 5.43 14.51
C VAL A 179 16.35 5.99 13.11
N TYR A 180 15.70 7.15 13.02
CA TYR A 180 15.46 7.81 11.74
C TYR A 180 16.78 8.18 11.04
N ASN A 181 17.70 8.85 11.74
CA ASN A 181 18.99 9.25 11.17
C ASN A 181 19.83 8.05 10.72
N GLU A 182 19.81 6.96 11.50
CA GLU A 182 20.49 5.72 11.13
C GLU A 182 19.87 5.12 9.87
N THR A 183 18.54 5.06 9.79
CA THR A 183 17.82 4.56 8.62
C THR A 183 18.12 5.39 7.36
N VAL A 184 18.17 6.72 7.48
CA VAL A 184 18.55 7.62 6.38
C VAL A 184 20.01 7.42 5.96
N THR A 185 20.91 7.22 6.92
CA THR A 185 22.33 6.97 6.65
C THR A 185 22.51 5.65 5.92
N LEU A 186 21.93 4.57 6.44
CA LEU A 186 21.95 3.24 5.82
C LEU A 186 21.38 3.28 4.41
N ARG A 187 20.30 4.03 4.17
CA ARG A 187 19.74 4.23 2.82
C ARG A 187 20.78 4.79 1.84
N GLY A 188 21.57 5.76 2.28
CA GLY A 188 22.60 6.38 1.43
C GLY A 188 23.80 5.49 1.14
N SER A 189 24.14 4.57 2.06
CA SER A 189 25.37 3.77 2.00
C SER A 189 25.19 2.30 1.62
N GLU A 190 24.14 1.65 2.12
CA GLU A 190 23.98 0.19 2.13
C GLU A 190 22.65 -0.27 1.51
N MET A 191 21.62 0.55 1.67
CA MET A 191 20.24 0.18 1.43
C MET A 191 19.75 0.83 0.12
N GLN A 192 19.98 0.16 -1.02
CA GLN A 192 19.40 0.56 -2.31
C GLN A 192 17.89 0.25 -2.37
N TRP A 193 17.06 0.94 -1.58
CA TRP A 193 15.61 0.72 -1.52
C TRP A 193 14.95 0.98 -2.87
N ASP A 194 15.43 1.99 -3.58
CA ASP A 194 15.08 2.31 -4.95
C ASP A 194 16.22 1.93 -5.89
N ASN A 195 16.54 0.63 -5.95
CA ASN A 195 17.32 0.12 -7.06
C ASN A 195 16.42 0.12 -8.31
N SER A 196 16.38 1.25 -9.01
CA SER A 196 15.68 1.35 -10.30
C SER A 196 16.29 0.42 -11.36
N ASN A 197 17.47 -0.17 -11.12
CA ASN A 197 18.15 -1.19 -11.92
C ASN A 197 18.09 -2.61 -11.29
N ARG A 198 17.17 -2.85 -10.35
CA ARG A 198 17.03 -4.15 -9.69
C ARG A 198 16.43 -5.18 -10.66
N ASP A 199 17.17 -6.25 -10.93
CA ASP A 199 16.70 -7.41 -11.70
C ASP A 199 16.24 -8.53 -10.76
N GLY A 200 15.36 -8.19 -9.80
CA GLY A 200 14.91 -9.14 -8.78
C GLY A 200 15.84 -9.28 -7.58
N HIS A 201 15.36 -10.08 -6.62
CA HIS A 201 15.82 -10.23 -5.23
C HIS A 201 15.48 -9.02 -4.35
N GLY A 202 14.42 -9.15 -3.54
CA GLY A 202 13.98 -8.21 -2.51
C GLY A 202 15.09 -7.80 -1.51
N PRO A 203 14.82 -6.88 -0.56
CA PRO A 203 15.83 -6.44 0.41
C PRO A 203 16.48 -7.66 1.07
N ALA A 204 17.81 -7.73 1.01
CA ALA A 204 18.58 -8.72 1.76
C ALA A 204 18.52 -8.43 3.26
#